data_AF-A0A0C1DGZ3-F1
#
_entry.id   AF-A0A0C1DGZ3-F1
#
_cell.length_a   1.000
_cell.length_b   1.000
_cell.length_c   1.000
_cell.angle_alpha   90.00
_cell.angle_beta   90.00
_cell.angle_gamma   90.00
#
_symmetry.space_group_name_H-M   'P 1'
#
loop_
_entity.id
_entity.type
_entity.pdbx_description
1 polymer ?
#
loop_
_entity_poly.entity_id
_entity_poly.type
_entity_poly.pdbx_seq_one_letter_code
_entity_poly.pdbx_strand_id
1 'polypeptide(L)'
;MKHIIYFVLFFFSAQVHGQQLSTIHVILQNADKLNIEKRRFFNQPDYEKTGTPSNSQLAFQLNRGYNLPNFANFKAQKIDEKNYIISIRSDQPEMIYLNYQPVYVEPGDNATVTYSVILKTFDQLIDTVIAEGSKKGNYEFAKYITKASTKIKFPDITANQYKDKVALFYHDLKDYYHTLNAVYDHDPRFKTCSKELIDYLKRRNLEAFFFSLIFSEKKLKAESNMPGVKLLGDSLEKDFRKAQFKASDTLLNFTMENLFKKYFERTVTDKFGNLAHEDNYRAFYDYVKNFENKFVREYFLMLLIANYADKVKKYNPELITNIKNEIANVQILNALRKK
;
A
#
# COMPACT_ATOMS: atom_id res chain seq x y z
N MET A 1 65.12 19.47 -17.71
CA MET A 1 64.18 20.53 -17.27
C MET A 1 62.81 20.24 -17.86
N LYS A 2 61.76 20.61 -17.12
CA LYS A 2 60.31 20.46 -17.34
C LYS A 2 59.90 20.67 -18.82
N HIS A 3 58.88 19.97 -19.35
CA HIS A 3 57.49 20.45 -19.27
C HIS A 3 56.43 19.37 -18.97
N ILE A 4 55.40 19.83 -18.26
CA ILE A 4 54.28 19.12 -17.65
C ILE A 4 52.99 19.67 -18.28
N ILE A 5 52.18 18.73 -18.84
CA ILE A 5 50.69 18.55 -18.87
C ILE A 5 49.85 19.74 -19.47
N TYR A 6 48.64 19.64 -20.05
CA TYR A 6 47.46 18.83 -19.71
C TYR A 6 46.51 18.56 -20.89
N PHE A 7 45.98 17.33 -20.95
CA PHE A 7 44.65 17.04 -21.50
C PHE A 7 43.72 16.83 -20.31
N VAL A 8 42.72 17.70 -20.18
CA VAL A 8 41.62 17.52 -19.22
C VAL A 8 40.49 16.83 -19.97
N LEU A 9 40.25 15.57 -19.66
CA LEU A 9 39.02 14.87 -20.04
C LEU A 9 38.08 14.86 -18.84
N PHE A 10 37.14 15.80 -18.83
CA PHE A 10 35.98 15.74 -17.95
C PHE A 10 35.05 14.63 -18.45
N PHE A 11 35.17 13.44 -17.87
CA PHE A 11 34.04 12.52 -17.87
C PHE A 11 33.13 12.92 -16.72
N PHE A 12 32.00 13.56 -17.05
CA PHE A 12 30.83 13.51 -16.19
C PHE A 12 30.44 12.04 -16.09
N SER A 13 30.88 11.38 -15.01
CA SER A 13 30.33 10.08 -14.65
C SER A 13 28.83 10.30 -14.46
N ALA A 14 28.04 9.67 -15.31
CA ALA A 14 26.65 9.37 -14.99
C ALA A 14 26.65 8.83 -13.55
N GLN A 15 25.86 9.44 -12.66
CA GLN A 15 25.59 8.89 -11.34
C GLN A 15 24.86 7.56 -11.53
N VAL A 16 25.61 6.51 -11.87
CA VAL A 16 25.17 5.13 -11.74
C VAL A 16 24.95 4.95 -10.25
N HIS A 17 23.69 5.03 -9.83
CA HIS A 17 23.29 4.60 -8.49
C HIS A 17 23.59 3.11 -8.45
N GLY A 18 24.79 2.77 -7.97
CA GLY A 18 25.24 1.38 -7.89
C GLY A 18 24.31 0.63 -6.96
N GLN A 19 23.70 -0.44 -7.46
CA GLN A 19 22.87 -1.33 -6.65
C GLN A 19 23.70 -1.82 -5.45
N GLN A 20 23.19 -1.62 -4.24
CA GLN A 20 23.86 -2.11 -3.03
C GLN A 20 23.25 -3.44 -2.60
N LEU A 21 24.06 -4.26 -1.93
CA LEU A 21 23.64 -5.54 -1.40
C LEU A 21 23.28 -5.40 0.07
N SER A 22 22.03 -5.66 0.41
CA SER A 22 21.56 -5.81 1.79
C SER A 22 21.46 -7.29 2.16
N THR A 23 21.68 -7.64 3.42
CA THR A 23 21.67 -9.02 3.91
C THR A 23 20.78 -9.14 5.13
N ILE A 24 19.92 -10.16 5.15
CA ILE A 24 19.06 -10.52 6.29
C ILE A 24 19.42 -11.94 6.73
N HIS A 25 19.83 -12.12 7.97
CA HIS A 25 19.97 -13.41 8.62
C HIS A 25 18.62 -13.75 9.28
N VAL A 26 18.05 -14.92 9.02
CA VAL A 26 16.76 -15.34 9.59
C VAL A 26 16.96 -16.60 10.44
N ILE A 27 16.51 -16.55 11.69
CA ILE A 27 16.58 -17.62 12.68
C ILE A 27 15.15 -18.06 13.01
N LEU A 28 14.81 -19.32 12.71
CA LEU A 28 13.51 -19.90 13.04
C LEU A 28 13.55 -20.56 14.43
N GLN A 29 12.79 -20.00 15.37
CA GLN A 29 12.59 -20.53 16.70
C GLN A 29 11.19 -21.16 16.79
N ASN A 30 11.15 -22.48 17.00
CA ASN A 30 9.90 -23.26 17.12
C ASN A 30 8.99 -23.22 15.87
N ALA A 31 9.57 -22.86 14.71
CA ALA A 31 8.98 -23.02 13.39
C ALA A 31 9.99 -23.75 12.48
N ASP A 32 9.47 -24.51 11.54
CA ASP A 32 10.24 -25.30 10.57
C ASP A 32 10.19 -24.72 9.15
N LYS A 33 9.33 -23.72 8.92
CA LYS A 33 9.06 -23.12 7.61
C LYS A 33 9.26 -21.61 7.62
N LEU A 34 9.82 -21.13 6.51
CA LEU A 34 10.02 -19.71 6.22
C LEU A 34 9.38 -19.38 4.88
N ASN A 35 8.34 -18.57 4.90
CA ASN A 35 7.73 -17.98 3.71
C ASN A 35 8.30 -16.58 3.50
N ILE A 36 8.93 -16.33 2.35
CA ILE A 36 9.49 -15.03 1.99
C ILE A 36 8.78 -14.58 0.73
N GLU A 37 8.13 -13.43 0.81
CA GLU A 37 7.42 -12.91 -0.35
C GLU A 37 7.78 -11.43 -0.53
N LYS A 38 8.39 -11.13 -1.68
CA LYS A 38 8.37 -9.78 -2.23
C LYS A 38 7.05 -9.61 -2.95
N ARG A 39 6.05 -9.17 -2.22
CA ARG A 39 4.73 -8.99 -2.79
C ARG A 39 4.67 -7.64 -3.52
N ARG A 40 4.41 -7.69 -4.84
CA ARG A 40 3.74 -6.59 -5.56
C ARG A 40 2.27 -6.94 -5.63
N PHE A 41 1.47 -6.21 -4.87
CA PHE A 41 0.17 -6.65 -4.40
C PHE A 41 -1.00 -6.22 -5.30
N PHE A 42 -0.97 -6.57 -6.58
CA PHE A 42 -2.24 -6.62 -7.30
C PHE A 42 -3.01 -7.87 -6.84
N ASN A 43 -3.87 -7.65 -5.83
CA ASN A 43 -4.91 -8.50 -5.24
C ASN A 43 -4.49 -9.36 -4.04
N GLN A 44 -5.07 -9.07 -2.86
CA GLN A 44 -5.64 -10.14 -2.03
C GLN A 44 -7.15 -10.21 -2.28
N PRO A 45 -7.75 -11.42 -2.34
CA PRO A 45 -9.19 -11.59 -2.36
C PRO A 45 -9.81 -11.08 -1.04
N ASP A 46 -11.01 -10.50 -1.19
CA ASP A 46 -11.92 -10.20 -0.08
C ASP A 46 -12.60 -11.52 0.31
N TYR A 47 -11.96 -12.31 1.18
CA TYR A 47 -12.36 -13.71 1.46
C TYR A 47 -13.72 -13.85 2.16
N GLU A 48 -14.34 -12.77 2.61
CA GLU A 48 -15.59 -12.85 3.37
C GLU A 48 -16.86 -12.55 2.56
N LYS A 49 -16.77 -12.05 1.31
CA LYS A 49 -17.98 -11.51 0.63
C LYS A 49 -18.15 -11.79 -0.87
N THR A 50 -17.21 -12.41 -1.56
CA THR A 50 -17.41 -12.79 -2.96
C THR A 50 -17.27 -14.29 -3.09
N GLY A 51 -18.34 -14.97 -3.51
CA GLY A 51 -18.27 -16.39 -3.88
C GLY A 51 -17.15 -16.66 -4.89
N THR A 52 -16.89 -17.94 -5.16
CA THR A 52 -15.80 -18.40 -6.04
C THR A 52 -15.73 -17.56 -7.32
N PRO A 53 -14.61 -16.86 -7.61
CA PRO A 53 -14.46 -16.08 -8.82
C PRO A 53 -14.70 -16.96 -10.04
N SER A 54 -15.29 -16.42 -11.11
CA SER A 54 -15.44 -17.18 -12.35
C SER A 54 -14.06 -17.57 -12.91
N ASN A 55 -13.98 -18.66 -13.67
CA ASN A 55 -12.73 -19.09 -14.32
C ASN A 55 -12.10 -17.98 -15.18
N SER A 56 -12.89 -17.05 -15.73
CA SER A 56 -12.43 -15.88 -16.47
C SER A 56 -11.86 -14.77 -15.56
N GLN A 57 -12.40 -14.57 -14.37
CA GLN A 57 -11.85 -13.67 -13.35
C GLN A 57 -10.55 -14.22 -12.76
N LEU A 58 -10.51 -15.54 -12.51
CA LEU A 58 -9.30 -16.26 -12.13
C LEU A 58 -8.24 -16.18 -13.24
N ALA A 59 -8.59 -16.42 -14.51
CA ALA A 59 -7.66 -16.30 -15.63
C ALA A 59 -7.15 -14.85 -15.82
N PHE A 60 -8.00 -13.84 -15.59
CA PHE A 60 -7.58 -12.44 -15.63
C PHE A 60 -6.64 -12.06 -14.46
N GLN A 61 -6.88 -12.60 -13.26
CA GLN A 61 -6.02 -12.42 -12.09
C GLN A 61 -4.69 -13.17 -12.22
N LEU A 62 -4.71 -14.38 -12.78
CA LEU A 62 -3.52 -15.23 -13.00
C LEU A 62 -2.66 -14.72 -14.17
N ASN A 63 -3.26 -14.30 -15.29
CA ASN A 63 -2.50 -13.76 -16.45
C ASN A 63 -1.84 -12.40 -16.17
N ARG A 64 -2.30 -11.65 -15.17
CA ARG A 64 -1.60 -10.44 -14.68
C ARG A 64 -0.41 -10.76 -13.77
N GLY A 65 -0.38 -11.94 -13.15
CA GLY A 65 0.79 -12.44 -12.41
C GLY A 65 1.97 -12.85 -13.30
N TYR A 66 1.72 -13.17 -14.57
CA TYR A 66 2.73 -13.72 -15.49
C TYR A 66 3.68 -12.70 -16.14
N ASN A 67 3.53 -11.40 -15.88
CA ASN A 67 4.40 -10.37 -16.46
C ASN A 67 5.02 -9.45 -15.39
N LEU A 68 5.36 -9.99 -14.22
CA LEU A 68 6.31 -9.37 -13.30
C LEU A 68 7.74 -9.72 -13.77
N PRO A 69 8.77 -8.89 -13.54
CA PRO A 69 10.14 -9.33 -13.76
C PRO A 69 10.35 -10.64 -12.97
N ASN A 70 10.67 -11.71 -13.69
CA ASN A 70 10.79 -13.10 -13.23
C ASN A 70 11.90 -13.35 -12.20
N PHE A 71 12.45 -12.31 -11.60
CA PHE A 71 13.53 -12.44 -10.63
C PHE A 71 13.20 -11.62 -9.40
N ALA A 72 12.98 -12.32 -8.30
CA ALA A 72 13.27 -11.77 -6.99
C ALA A 72 14.68 -11.17 -7.03
N ASN A 73 14.82 -9.86 -6.82
CA ASN A 73 16.11 -9.23 -6.52
C ASN A 73 16.61 -9.65 -5.12
N PHE A 74 16.25 -10.86 -4.67
CA PHE A 74 16.72 -11.43 -3.44
C PHE A 74 17.09 -12.90 -3.64
N LYS A 75 18.12 -13.35 -2.93
CA LYS A 75 18.57 -14.75 -2.89
C LYS A 75 18.41 -15.24 -1.46
N ALA A 76 17.54 -16.22 -1.25
CA ALA A 76 17.42 -16.92 0.02
C ALA A 76 18.29 -18.20 -0.03
N GLN A 77 19.15 -18.37 0.96
CA GLN A 77 20.02 -19.54 1.11
C GLN A 77 19.79 -20.12 2.51
N LYS A 78 19.37 -21.39 2.57
CA LYS A 78 19.34 -22.14 3.83
C LYS A 78 20.78 -22.43 4.26
N ILE A 79 21.13 -22.09 5.48
CA ILE A 79 22.45 -22.37 6.06
C ILE A 79 22.41 -23.68 6.84
N ASP A 80 21.37 -23.86 7.65
CA ASP A 80 21.10 -25.08 8.41
C ASP A 80 19.59 -25.25 8.63
N GLU A 81 19.17 -26.23 9.44
CA GLU A 81 17.77 -26.55 9.69
C GLU A 81 16.90 -25.35 10.08
N LYS A 82 17.46 -24.37 10.82
CA LYS A 82 16.74 -23.24 11.42
C LYS A 82 17.23 -21.88 10.92
N ASN A 83 18.34 -21.80 10.19
CA ASN A 83 18.95 -20.55 9.77
C ASN A 83 18.95 -20.34 8.26
N TYR A 84 18.64 -19.12 7.83
CA TYR A 84 18.61 -18.68 6.43
C TYR A 84 19.35 -17.35 6.27
N ILE A 85 19.97 -17.13 5.11
CA ILE A 85 20.44 -15.81 4.66
C ILE A 85 19.58 -15.37 3.48
N ILE A 86 19.10 -14.13 3.51
CA ILE A 86 18.40 -13.48 2.41
C ILE A 86 19.27 -12.29 1.97
N SER A 87 19.82 -12.35 0.76
CA SER A 87 20.58 -11.24 0.18
C SER A 87 19.71 -10.47 -0.81
N ILE A 88 19.58 -9.16 -0.67
CA ILE A 88 18.71 -8.29 -1.49
C ILE A 88 19.59 -7.31 -2.27
N ARG A 89 19.44 -7.25 -3.59
CA ARG A 89 20.12 -6.26 -4.45
C ARG A 89 19.15 -5.14 -4.80
N SER A 90 19.33 -3.99 -4.17
CA SER A 90 18.47 -2.83 -4.40
C SER A 90 19.25 -1.52 -4.31
N ASP A 91 18.82 -0.55 -5.11
CA ASP A 91 19.25 0.85 -5.04
C ASP A 91 18.30 1.71 -4.19
N GLN A 92 17.17 1.14 -3.76
CA GLN A 92 16.15 1.79 -2.94
C GLN A 92 15.76 0.92 -1.73
N PRO A 93 15.27 1.52 -0.63
CA PRO A 93 14.74 0.74 0.48
C PRO A 93 13.56 -0.15 0.07
N GLU A 94 13.49 -1.36 0.65
CA GLU A 94 12.45 -2.34 0.36
C GLU A 94 11.76 -2.85 1.64
N MET A 95 10.49 -3.23 1.52
CA MET A 95 9.76 -3.95 2.56
C MET A 95 9.58 -5.42 2.15
N ILE A 96 10.12 -6.35 2.92
CA ILE A 96 10.02 -7.79 2.73
C ILE A 96 9.03 -8.36 3.73
N TYR A 97 8.17 -9.29 3.29
CA TYR A 97 7.26 -10.00 4.19
C TYR A 97 7.82 -11.38 4.50
N LEU A 98 8.15 -11.61 5.77
CA LEU A 98 8.61 -12.90 6.30
C LEU A 98 7.48 -13.50 7.12
N ASN A 99 6.93 -14.65 6.71
CA ASN A 99 5.77 -15.27 7.36
C ASN A 99 4.65 -14.24 7.65
N TYR A 100 4.33 -13.42 6.65
CA TYR A 100 3.32 -12.35 6.69
C TYR A 100 3.63 -11.14 7.59
N GLN A 101 4.82 -11.06 8.18
CA GLN A 101 5.27 -9.90 8.97
C GLN A 101 6.23 -9.02 8.16
N PRO A 102 6.02 -7.68 8.12
CA PRO A 102 6.86 -6.79 7.34
C PRO A 102 8.21 -6.49 8.02
N VAL A 103 9.28 -6.52 7.24
CA VAL A 103 10.63 -6.10 7.61
C VAL A 103 11.11 -5.06 6.60
N TYR A 104 11.54 -3.90 7.09
CA TYR A 104 12.09 -2.83 6.26
C TYR A 104 13.61 -2.96 6.17
N VAL A 105 14.14 -2.88 4.96
CA VAL A 105 15.57 -3.09 4.67
C VAL A 105 16.04 -2.00 3.72
N GLU A 106 17.06 -1.27 4.13
CA GLU A 106 17.68 -0.24 3.31
C GLU A 106 18.88 -0.81 2.51
N PRO A 107 19.29 -0.17 1.40
CA PRO A 107 20.46 -0.57 0.65
C PRO A 107 21.72 -0.63 1.54
N GLY A 108 22.43 -1.77 1.49
CA GLY A 108 23.65 -1.99 2.28
C GLY A 108 23.42 -2.44 3.73
N ASP A 109 22.16 -2.61 4.17
CA ASP A 109 21.87 -3.07 5.54
C ASP A 109 22.33 -4.51 5.79
N ASN A 110 22.78 -4.79 7.01
CA ASN A 110 22.89 -6.14 7.56
C ASN A 110 21.95 -6.26 8.77
N ALA A 111 20.96 -7.16 8.67
CA ALA A 111 19.94 -7.36 9.68
C ALA A 111 19.90 -8.82 10.13
N THR A 112 19.62 -9.05 11.41
CA THR A 112 19.31 -10.37 11.97
C THR A 112 17.86 -10.39 12.41
N VAL A 113 17.14 -11.43 12.03
CA VAL A 113 15.71 -11.59 12.25
C VAL A 113 15.47 -12.93 12.91
N THR A 114 14.79 -12.92 14.05
CA THR A 114 14.33 -14.13 14.73
C THR A 114 12.83 -14.25 14.56
N TYR A 115 12.37 -15.34 13.98
CA TYR A 115 10.96 -15.71 13.88
C TYR A 115 10.62 -16.72 14.96
N SER A 116 9.65 -16.42 15.82
CA SER A 116 9.23 -17.32 16.89
C SER A 116 7.71 -17.51 16.85
N VAL A 117 7.25 -18.76 16.86
CA VAL A 117 5.84 -19.09 17.05
C VAL A 117 5.65 -19.45 18.52
N ILE A 118 4.79 -18.70 19.22
CA ILE A 118 4.53 -18.85 20.65
C ILE A 118 3.08 -19.28 20.84
N LEU A 119 2.87 -20.35 21.59
CA LEU A 119 1.54 -20.72 22.07
C LEU A 119 1.11 -19.74 23.18
N LYS A 120 0.17 -18.84 22.89
CA LYS A 120 -0.36 -17.87 23.87
C LYS A 120 -1.43 -18.51 24.77
N THR A 121 -2.28 -19.34 24.16
CA THR A 121 -3.30 -20.18 24.81
C THR A 121 -3.32 -21.53 24.08
N PHE A 122 -3.99 -22.54 24.63
CA PHE A 122 -4.05 -23.89 24.05
C PHE A 122 -4.47 -23.94 22.56
N ASP A 123 -5.17 -22.93 22.09
CA ASP A 123 -5.74 -22.77 20.75
C ASP A 123 -5.19 -21.54 19.97
N GLN A 124 -4.40 -20.68 20.61
CA GLN A 124 -3.89 -19.45 19.98
C GLN A 124 -2.37 -19.49 19.84
N LEU A 125 -1.90 -19.68 18.60
CA LEU A 125 -0.53 -19.42 18.21
C LEU A 125 -0.36 -17.93 17.89
N ILE A 126 0.73 -17.34 18.39
CA ILE A 126 1.17 -16.00 18.02
C ILE A 126 2.52 -16.12 17.32
N ASP A 127 2.54 -15.67 16.07
CA ASP A 127 3.77 -15.48 15.31
C ASP A 127 4.42 -14.16 15.73
N THR A 128 5.72 -14.20 16.01
CA THR A 128 6.51 -13.02 16.35
C THR A 128 7.75 -12.94 15.48
N VAL A 129 8.02 -11.76 14.96
CA VAL A 129 9.27 -11.42 14.25
C VAL A 129 10.02 -10.38 15.06
N ILE A 130 11.26 -10.69 15.40
CA ILE A 130 12.21 -9.80 16.07
C ILE A 130 13.33 -9.53 15.07
N ALA A 131 13.32 -8.34 14.47
CA ALA A 131 14.42 -7.88 13.62
C ALA A 131 15.35 -6.95 14.39
N GLU A 132 16.63 -6.99 14.08
CA GLU A 132 17.70 -6.16 14.62
C GLU A 132 18.72 -5.84 13.52
N GLY A 133 19.34 -4.67 13.57
CA GLY A 133 20.32 -4.22 12.59
C GLY A 133 20.88 -2.87 12.97
N SER A 134 21.79 -2.32 12.16
CA SER A 134 22.49 -1.07 12.43
C SER A 134 21.54 0.12 12.64
N LYS A 135 20.41 0.14 11.92
CA LYS A 135 19.32 1.13 12.07
C LYS A 135 18.23 0.64 13.00
N LYS A 136 18.53 0.53 14.31
CA LYS A 136 17.66 -0.07 15.34
C LYS A 136 16.17 0.34 15.22
N GLY A 137 15.89 1.62 14.99
CA GLY A 137 14.50 2.12 14.85
C GLY A 137 13.71 1.46 13.70
N ASN A 138 14.34 1.19 12.56
CA ASN A 138 13.70 0.55 11.41
C ASN A 138 13.19 -0.87 11.74
N TYR A 139 13.84 -1.55 12.69
CA TYR A 139 13.56 -2.93 13.06
C TYR A 139 12.70 -3.06 14.34
N GLU A 140 12.68 -2.04 15.20
CA GLU A 140 11.75 -1.94 16.34
C GLU A 140 10.28 -1.80 15.90
N PHE A 141 10.05 -1.35 14.66
CA PHE A 141 8.76 -1.22 14.01
C PHE A 141 7.88 -2.49 14.07
N ALA A 142 8.42 -3.65 13.68
CA ALA A 142 7.65 -4.90 13.63
C ALA A 142 7.17 -5.34 15.03
N LYS A 143 8.00 -5.13 16.05
CA LYS A 143 7.67 -5.38 17.46
C LYS A 143 6.61 -4.40 17.98
N TYR A 144 6.55 -3.18 17.44
CA TYR A 144 5.70 -2.11 17.94
C TYR A 144 4.26 -2.18 17.41
N ILE A 145 4.05 -2.45 16.10
CA ILE A 145 2.69 -2.52 15.51
C ILE A 145 1.79 -3.47 16.32
N THR A 146 2.31 -4.65 16.66
CA THR A 146 1.58 -5.68 17.43
C THR A 146 1.25 -5.24 18.86
N LYS A 147 2.07 -4.37 19.47
CA LYS A 147 1.84 -3.88 20.84
C LYS A 147 0.91 -2.67 20.87
N ALA A 148 0.94 -1.80 19.88
CA ALA A 148 0.07 -0.62 19.82
C ALA A 148 -1.39 -0.99 19.59
N SER A 149 -1.64 -1.99 18.72
CA SER A 149 -3.00 -2.47 18.40
C SER A 149 -3.77 -2.98 19.62
N THR A 150 -3.10 -3.33 20.72
CA THR A 150 -3.73 -3.86 21.94
C THR A 150 -4.08 -2.78 22.97
N LYS A 151 -3.54 -1.56 22.87
CA LYS A 151 -3.69 -0.50 23.89
C LYS A 151 -4.76 0.54 23.56
N ILE A 152 -5.06 0.75 22.28
CA ILE A 152 -6.02 1.75 21.83
C ILE A 152 -7.20 1.00 21.22
N LYS A 153 -8.42 1.27 21.72
CA LYS A 153 -9.62 0.60 21.21
C LYS A 153 -10.05 1.24 19.89
N PHE A 154 -10.15 0.43 18.84
CA PHE A 154 -10.72 0.85 17.57
C PHE A 154 -12.23 1.12 17.72
N PRO A 155 -12.77 2.25 17.21
CA PRO A 155 -14.19 2.52 17.29
C PRO A 155 -14.97 1.60 16.33
N ASP A 156 -15.96 0.90 16.87
CA ASP A 156 -16.85 0.05 16.06
C ASP A 156 -18.16 0.79 15.75
N ILE A 157 -18.43 1.05 14.47
CA ILE A 157 -19.63 1.78 14.01
C ILE A 157 -20.95 1.16 14.48
N THR A 158 -20.98 -0.15 14.79
CA THR A 158 -22.18 -0.81 15.33
C THR A 158 -22.41 -0.61 16.82
N ALA A 159 -21.50 0.05 17.54
CA ALA A 159 -21.72 0.34 18.96
C ALA A 159 -22.90 1.31 19.15
N ASN A 160 -23.72 1.06 20.19
CA ASN A 160 -24.93 1.84 20.50
C ASN A 160 -24.69 3.36 20.57
N GLN A 161 -23.51 3.79 20.99
CA GLN A 161 -23.16 5.21 21.09
C GLN A 161 -23.13 5.96 19.75
N TYR A 162 -23.04 5.25 18.63
CA TYR A 162 -22.95 5.84 17.28
C TYR A 162 -24.25 5.77 16.48
N LYS A 163 -25.28 5.06 16.97
CA LYS A 163 -26.54 4.77 16.24
C LYS A 163 -27.16 6.02 15.58
N ASP A 164 -27.17 7.14 16.31
CA ASP A 164 -27.70 8.44 15.86
C ASP A 164 -26.62 9.54 15.82
N LYS A 165 -25.34 9.15 15.99
CA LYS A 165 -24.19 10.06 16.14
C LYS A 165 -23.03 9.65 15.24
N VAL A 166 -23.29 9.48 13.94
CA VAL A 166 -22.23 9.09 12.97
C VAL A 166 -21.09 10.11 12.91
N ALA A 167 -21.35 11.38 13.18
CA ALA A 167 -20.30 12.39 13.32
C ALA A 167 -19.32 12.05 14.46
N LEU A 168 -19.83 11.57 15.61
CA LEU A 168 -18.99 11.13 16.73
C LEU A 168 -18.11 9.95 16.32
N PHE A 169 -18.65 8.97 15.58
CA PHE A 169 -17.85 7.87 15.04
C PHE A 169 -16.70 8.36 14.16
N TYR A 170 -16.96 9.30 13.24
CA TYR A 170 -15.92 9.87 12.39
C TYR A 170 -14.82 10.57 13.23
N HIS A 171 -15.21 11.34 14.25
CA HIS A 171 -14.28 12.01 15.14
C HIS A 171 -13.41 11.00 15.91
N ASP A 172 -14.04 10.01 16.56
CA ASP A 172 -13.32 8.99 17.33
C ASP A 172 -12.38 8.15 16.45
N LEU A 173 -12.79 7.86 15.21
CA LEU A 173 -11.94 7.16 14.24
C LEU A 173 -10.74 8.01 13.81
N LYS A 174 -10.96 9.30 13.58
CA LYS A 174 -9.88 10.24 13.23
C LYS A 174 -8.89 10.37 14.39
N ASP A 175 -9.38 10.48 15.61
CA ASP A 175 -8.57 10.60 16.84
C ASP A 175 -7.78 9.30 17.10
N TYR A 176 -8.36 8.14 16.82
CA TYR A 176 -7.65 6.86 16.86
C TYR A 176 -6.40 6.88 15.98
N TYR A 177 -6.53 7.24 14.69
CA TYR A 177 -5.39 7.29 13.77
C TYR A 177 -4.43 8.45 14.06
N HIS A 178 -4.93 9.58 14.58
CA HIS A 178 -4.06 10.66 15.07
C HIS A 178 -3.19 10.16 16.23
N THR A 179 -3.77 9.42 17.18
CA THR A 179 -3.04 8.86 18.32
C THR A 179 -1.97 7.88 17.86
N LEU A 180 -2.29 7.02 16.88
CA LEU A 180 -1.31 6.13 16.26
C LEU A 180 -0.16 6.88 15.60
N ASN A 181 -0.43 8.03 14.97
CA ASN A 181 0.61 8.84 14.34
C ASN A 181 1.48 9.59 15.36
N ALA A 182 0.88 10.11 16.43
CA ALA A 182 1.57 10.86 17.48
C ALA A 182 2.64 10.01 18.19
N VAL A 183 2.43 8.70 18.26
CA VAL A 183 3.45 7.76 18.75
C VAL A 183 4.77 7.90 18.00
N TYR A 184 4.74 8.05 16.68
CA TYR A 184 5.96 8.14 15.87
C TYR A 184 6.76 9.40 16.18
N ASP A 185 6.10 10.45 16.67
CA ASP A 185 6.73 11.72 17.02
C ASP A 185 7.30 11.73 18.44
N HIS A 186 6.74 10.93 19.35
CA HIS A 186 7.02 11.04 20.78
C HIS A 186 7.74 9.83 21.38
N ASP A 187 7.64 8.64 20.78
CA ASP A 187 8.30 7.45 21.32
C ASP A 187 9.82 7.50 21.01
N PRO A 188 10.70 7.48 22.04
CA PRO A 188 12.14 7.65 21.86
C PRO A 188 12.78 6.57 20.97
N ARG A 189 12.11 5.43 20.79
CA ARG A 189 12.51 4.35 19.89
C ARG A 189 12.57 4.77 18.43
N PHE A 190 11.66 5.63 18.00
CA PHE A 190 11.58 6.08 16.61
C PHE A 190 12.54 7.23 16.28
N LYS A 191 13.27 7.79 17.26
CA LYS A 191 14.25 8.87 17.04
C LYS A 191 15.39 8.49 16.08
N THR A 192 15.66 7.19 15.94
CA THR A 192 16.71 6.67 15.05
C THR A 192 16.17 6.16 13.71
N CYS A 193 14.85 6.23 13.49
CA CYS A 193 14.23 5.85 12.22
C CYS A 193 14.53 6.87 11.13
N SER A 194 14.58 6.39 9.88
CA SER A 194 14.54 7.29 8.74
C SER A 194 13.25 8.12 8.75
N LYS A 195 13.39 9.44 8.53
CA LYS A 195 12.24 10.35 8.37
C LYS A 195 11.30 9.88 7.27
N GLU A 196 11.84 9.34 6.18
CA GLU A 196 11.05 8.84 5.05
C GLU A 196 10.16 7.66 5.47
N LEU A 197 10.68 6.77 6.32
CA LEU A 197 9.91 5.66 6.90
C LEU A 197 8.80 6.18 7.81
N ILE A 198 9.10 7.12 8.71
CA ILE A 198 8.09 7.71 9.60
C ILE A 198 6.98 8.40 8.80
N ASP A 199 7.35 9.19 7.80
CA ASP A 199 6.40 9.87 6.93
C ASP A 199 5.55 8.86 6.13
N TYR A 200 6.16 7.76 5.67
CA TYR A 200 5.45 6.66 5.02
C TYR A 200 4.43 5.99 5.95
N LEU A 201 4.81 5.68 7.18
CA LEU A 201 3.91 5.04 8.16
C LEU A 201 2.73 5.92 8.53
N LYS A 202 2.96 7.24 8.68
CA LYS A 202 1.87 8.20 8.90
C LYS A 202 0.90 8.24 7.72
N ARG A 203 1.41 8.21 6.48
CA ARG A 203 0.57 8.13 5.27
C ARG A 203 -0.19 6.81 5.20
N ARG A 204 0.43 5.68 5.59
CA ARG A 204 -0.25 4.38 5.68
C ARG A 204 -1.40 4.39 6.68
N ASN A 205 -1.24 5.01 7.85
CA ASN A 205 -2.33 5.17 8.81
C ASN A 205 -3.47 6.05 8.24
N LEU A 206 -3.13 7.10 7.48
CA LEU A 206 -4.13 7.90 6.77
C LEU A 206 -4.88 7.08 5.71
N GLU A 207 -4.19 6.20 4.99
CA GLU A 207 -4.84 5.30 4.02
C GLU A 207 -5.77 4.30 4.72
N ALA A 208 -5.33 3.72 5.83
CA ALA A 208 -6.15 2.81 6.63
C ALA A 208 -7.39 3.51 7.18
N PHE A 209 -7.26 4.76 7.63
CA PHE A 209 -8.38 5.62 8.01
C PHE A 209 -9.41 5.74 6.88
N PHE A 210 -8.99 6.09 5.67
CA PHE A 210 -9.92 6.18 4.54
C PHE A 210 -10.57 4.84 4.19
N PHE A 211 -9.82 3.75 4.28
CA PHE A 211 -10.37 2.41 4.05
C PHE A 211 -11.46 2.06 5.07
N SER A 212 -11.22 2.35 6.36
CA SER A 212 -12.20 2.17 7.44
C SER A 212 -13.46 3.02 7.20
N LEU A 213 -13.32 4.27 6.74
CA LEU A 213 -14.46 5.12 6.39
C LEU A 213 -15.30 4.52 5.26
N ILE A 214 -14.67 4.07 4.17
CA ILE A 214 -15.36 3.41 3.05
C ILE A 214 -16.09 2.16 3.52
N PHE A 215 -15.46 1.35 4.37
CA PHE A 215 -16.05 0.14 4.92
C PHE A 215 -17.28 0.45 5.80
N SER A 216 -17.15 1.39 6.74
CA SER A 216 -18.25 1.79 7.62
C SER A 216 -19.41 2.41 6.85
N GLU A 217 -19.14 3.22 5.83
CA GLU A 217 -20.18 3.77 4.95
C GLU A 217 -20.97 2.64 4.26
N LYS A 218 -20.28 1.64 3.71
CA LYS A 218 -20.92 0.47 3.09
C LYS A 218 -21.76 -0.34 4.08
N LYS A 219 -21.28 -0.49 5.31
CA LYS A 219 -22.02 -1.18 6.38
C LYS A 219 -23.31 -0.42 6.73
N LEU A 220 -23.23 0.90 6.93
CA LEU A 220 -24.39 1.74 7.21
C LEU A 220 -25.42 1.76 6.06
N LYS A 221 -24.96 1.72 4.79
CA LYS A 221 -25.85 1.60 3.63
C LYS A 221 -26.65 0.31 3.64
N ALA A 222 -26.02 -0.81 3.99
CA ALA A 222 -26.70 -2.11 4.08
C ALA A 222 -27.75 -2.14 5.21
N GLU A 223 -27.52 -1.40 6.29
CA GLU A 223 -28.41 -1.32 7.46
C GLU A 223 -29.52 -0.24 7.31
N SER A 224 -29.68 0.37 6.14
CA SER A 224 -30.71 1.38 5.82
C SER A 224 -30.69 2.67 6.67
N ASN A 225 -29.55 3.02 7.28
CA ASN A 225 -29.43 4.19 8.15
C ASN A 225 -29.05 5.47 7.38
N MET A 226 -29.97 5.93 6.51
CA MET A 226 -29.70 6.91 5.42
C MET A 226 -29.09 8.26 5.82
N PRO A 227 -29.45 8.94 6.93
CA PRO A 227 -28.89 10.26 7.24
C PRO A 227 -27.41 10.24 7.60
N GLY A 228 -26.96 9.21 8.34
CA GLY A 228 -25.58 9.08 8.80
C GLY A 228 -24.60 8.72 7.68
N VAL A 229 -25.06 7.95 6.69
CA VAL A 229 -24.27 7.55 5.51
C VAL A 229 -23.75 8.77 4.74
N LYS A 230 -24.62 9.74 4.48
CA LYS A 230 -24.27 10.93 3.68
C LYS A 230 -23.18 11.76 4.36
N LEU A 231 -23.32 12.01 5.67
CA LEU A 231 -22.33 12.75 6.45
C LEU A 231 -20.95 12.08 6.43
N LEU A 232 -20.91 10.75 6.54
CA LEU A 232 -19.67 9.98 6.49
C LEU A 232 -19.05 10.04 5.08
N GLY A 233 -19.88 9.93 4.05
CA GLY A 233 -19.47 10.01 2.65
C GLY A 233 -18.90 11.39 2.26
N ASP A 234 -19.53 12.48 2.72
CA ASP A 234 -19.07 13.85 2.49
C ASP A 234 -17.74 14.12 3.21
N SER A 235 -17.58 13.58 4.42
CA SER A 235 -16.33 13.70 5.19
C SER A 235 -15.18 12.94 4.54
N LEU A 236 -15.43 11.71 4.07
CA LEU A 236 -14.48 10.92 3.29
C LEU A 236 -14.03 11.67 2.04
N GLU A 237 -14.97 12.19 1.24
CA GLU A 237 -14.68 12.94 0.01
C GLU A 237 -13.78 14.15 0.29
N LYS A 238 -14.15 14.94 1.29
CA LYS A 238 -13.42 16.15 1.68
C LYS A 238 -11.97 15.86 2.07
N ASP A 239 -11.76 14.85 2.92
CA ASP A 239 -10.43 14.53 3.42
C ASP A 239 -9.58 13.80 2.38
N PHE A 240 -10.18 12.88 1.61
CA PHE A 240 -9.47 12.13 0.57
C PHE A 240 -8.96 13.05 -0.54
N ARG A 241 -9.77 14.04 -0.97
CA ARG A 241 -9.36 15.01 -2.01
C ARG A 241 -8.18 15.88 -1.57
N LYS A 242 -8.05 16.17 -0.27
CA LYS A 242 -6.96 16.98 0.30
C LYS A 242 -5.71 16.16 0.62
N ALA A 243 -5.82 14.83 0.64
CA ALA A 243 -4.72 13.96 1.01
C ALA A 243 -3.61 13.97 -0.05
N GLN A 244 -2.36 14.04 0.42
CA GLN A 244 -1.17 14.00 -0.42
C GLN A 244 -0.65 12.57 -0.52
N PHE A 245 -1.10 11.86 -1.55
CA PHE A 245 -0.58 10.55 -1.90
C PHE A 245 0.70 10.69 -2.73
N LYS A 246 1.74 9.91 -2.39
CA LYS A 246 3.02 9.91 -3.12
C LYS A 246 3.15 8.64 -3.96
N ALA A 247 3.57 8.80 -5.20
CA ALA A 247 3.80 7.66 -6.11
C ALA A 247 4.90 6.71 -5.61
N SER A 248 5.86 7.18 -4.80
CA SER A 248 6.87 6.31 -4.17
C SER A 248 6.26 5.29 -3.22
N ASP A 249 5.07 5.57 -2.67
CA ASP A 249 4.44 4.69 -1.69
C ASP A 249 3.77 3.48 -2.34
N THR A 250 3.47 3.49 -3.66
CA THR A 250 2.94 2.29 -4.35
C THR A 250 3.96 1.17 -4.46
N LEU A 251 5.25 1.50 -4.43
CA LEU A 251 6.30 0.48 -4.36
C LEU A 251 6.24 -0.33 -3.07
N LEU A 252 5.59 0.22 -2.04
CA LEU A 252 5.64 -0.28 -0.67
C LEU A 252 4.25 -0.64 -0.10
N ASN A 253 3.14 -0.18 -0.70
CA ASN A 253 1.84 -0.20 -0.03
C ASN A 253 0.63 -0.66 -0.87
N PHE A 254 0.15 -1.87 -0.57
CA PHE A 254 -1.12 -2.44 -1.02
C PHE A 254 -2.35 -1.63 -0.59
N THR A 255 -2.32 -1.07 0.61
CA THR A 255 -3.45 -0.36 1.21
C THR A 255 -3.83 0.85 0.36
N MET A 256 -2.85 1.57 -0.20
CA MET A 256 -3.10 2.74 -1.05
C MET A 256 -3.83 2.38 -2.35
N GLU A 257 -3.38 1.35 -3.06
CA GLU A 257 -4.00 0.93 -4.32
C GLU A 257 -5.41 0.38 -4.12
N ASN A 258 -5.61 -0.42 -3.07
CA ASN A 258 -6.93 -0.93 -2.71
C ASN A 258 -7.86 0.20 -2.27
N LEU A 259 -7.35 1.15 -1.50
CA LEU A 259 -8.07 2.35 -1.14
C LEU A 259 -8.52 3.10 -2.40
N PHE A 260 -7.61 3.34 -3.35
CA PHE A 260 -7.94 4.01 -4.62
C PHE A 260 -9.01 3.27 -5.41
N LYS A 261 -8.88 1.95 -5.53
CA LYS A 261 -9.87 1.11 -6.21
C LYS A 261 -11.24 1.20 -5.52
N LYS A 262 -11.30 0.97 -4.21
CA LYS A 262 -12.57 0.99 -3.46
C LYS A 262 -13.19 2.39 -3.46
N TYR A 263 -12.38 3.45 -3.39
CA TYR A 263 -12.83 4.84 -3.50
C TYR A 263 -13.37 5.15 -4.90
N PHE A 264 -12.67 4.70 -5.95
CA PHE A 264 -13.09 4.84 -7.34
C PHE A 264 -14.45 4.14 -7.57
N GLU A 265 -14.56 2.87 -7.20
CA GLU A 265 -15.80 2.07 -7.33
C GLU A 265 -16.97 2.70 -6.56
N ARG A 266 -16.71 3.15 -5.33
CA ARG A 266 -17.67 3.90 -4.51
C ARG A 266 -18.13 5.15 -5.26
N THR A 267 -17.19 5.98 -5.72
CA THR A 267 -17.50 7.25 -6.39
C THR A 267 -18.32 7.03 -7.66
N VAL A 268 -17.91 6.09 -8.50
CA VAL A 268 -18.63 5.74 -9.72
C VAL A 268 -20.06 5.29 -9.43
N THR A 269 -20.24 4.44 -8.42
CA THR A 269 -21.54 3.86 -8.08
C THR A 269 -22.46 4.87 -7.39
N ASP A 270 -21.97 5.49 -6.32
CA ASP A 270 -22.77 6.29 -5.40
C ASP A 270 -23.04 7.71 -5.91
N LYS A 271 -22.12 8.27 -6.71
CA LYS A 271 -22.20 9.67 -7.18
C LYS A 271 -22.49 9.78 -8.67
N PHE A 272 -22.05 8.82 -9.47
CA PHE A 272 -22.15 8.89 -10.93
C PHE A 272 -22.95 7.74 -11.55
N GLY A 273 -23.84 7.10 -10.77
CA GLY A 273 -24.83 6.14 -11.27
C GLY A 273 -24.23 5.02 -12.13
N ASN A 274 -23.06 4.50 -11.73
CA ASN A 274 -22.29 3.48 -12.42
C ASN A 274 -21.99 3.78 -13.91
N LEU A 275 -21.91 5.06 -14.27
CA LEU A 275 -21.66 5.54 -15.64
C LEU A 275 -22.68 4.96 -16.65
N ALA A 276 -23.93 4.77 -16.21
CA ALA A 276 -24.97 4.18 -17.05
C ALA A 276 -25.20 5.01 -18.33
N HIS A 277 -25.28 6.33 -18.16
CA HIS A 277 -25.54 7.33 -19.21
C HIS A 277 -24.29 8.15 -19.56
N GLU A 278 -24.30 8.79 -20.72
CA GLU A 278 -23.19 9.61 -21.20
C GLU A 278 -22.90 10.80 -20.26
N ASP A 279 -23.93 11.49 -19.78
CA ASP A 279 -23.77 12.63 -18.87
C ASP A 279 -23.08 12.23 -17.56
N ASN A 280 -23.45 11.07 -17.00
CA ASN A 280 -22.80 10.49 -15.82
C ASN A 280 -21.33 10.17 -16.09
N TYR A 281 -21.03 9.65 -17.28
CA TYR A 281 -19.66 9.37 -17.71
C TYR A 281 -18.83 10.66 -17.84
N ARG A 282 -19.36 11.68 -18.53
CA ARG A 282 -18.67 12.96 -18.75
C ARG A 282 -18.41 13.67 -17.42
N ALA A 283 -19.42 13.72 -16.54
CA ALA A 283 -19.28 14.29 -15.21
C ALA A 283 -18.23 13.55 -14.35
N PHE A 284 -18.17 12.21 -14.43
CA PHE A 284 -17.14 11.44 -13.75
C PHE A 284 -15.74 11.70 -14.32
N TYR A 285 -15.62 11.75 -15.65
CA TYR A 285 -14.35 12.04 -16.31
C TYR A 285 -13.82 13.43 -15.93
N ASP A 286 -14.68 14.46 -15.93
CA ASP A 286 -14.31 15.80 -15.48
C ASP A 286 -13.93 15.83 -14.00
N TYR A 287 -14.64 15.06 -13.17
CA TYR A 287 -14.27 14.89 -11.76
C TYR A 287 -12.86 14.31 -11.60
N VAL A 288 -12.50 13.27 -12.36
CA VAL A 288 -11.16 12.67 -12.34
C VAL A 288 -10.10 13.62 -12.88
N LYS A 289 -10.38 14.31 -13.99
CA LYS A 289 -9.43 15.24 -14.63
C LYS A 289 -9.03 16.39 -13.71
N ASN A 290 -9.98 16.86 -12.89
CA ASN A 290 -9.80 17.95 -11.94
C ASN A 290 -9.37 17.50 -10.53
N PHE A 291 -8.94 16.24 -10.37
CA PHE A 291 -8.34 15.81 -9.11
C PHE A 291 -7.01 16.52 -8.87
N GLU A 292 -6.83 17.12 -7.69
CA GLU A 292 -5.64 17.93 -7.36
C GLU A 292 -4.36 17.08 -7.38
N ASN A 293 -4.42 15.88 -6.81
CA ASN A 293 -3.30 14.96 -6.81
C ASN A 293 -3.14 14.29 -8.19
N LYS A 294 -2.11 14.71 -8.94
CA LYS A 294 -1.78 14.17 -10.28
C LYS A 294 -1.63 12.64 -10.28
N PHE A 295 -1.04 12.07 -9.25
CA PHE A 295 -0.83 10.62 -9.16
C PHE A 295 -2.17 9.87 -9.02
N VAL A 296 -3.08 10.35 -8.16
CA VAL A 296 -4.43 9.80 -8.03
C VAL A 296 -5.21 9.92 -9.34
N ARG A 297 -5.10 11.08 -10.02
CA ARG A 297 -5.74 11.30 -11.34
C ARG A 297 -5.30 10.25 -12.35
N GLU A 298 -4.00 10.04 -12.51
CA GLU A 298 -3.45 9.03 -13.43
C GLU A 298 -3.93 7.61 -13.07
N TYR A 299 -4.02 7.29 -11.77
CA TYR A 299 -4.52 5.99 -11.30
C TYR A 299 -6.02 5.79 -11.59
N PHE A 300 -6.85 6.81 -11.37
CA PHE A 300 -8.29 6.75 -11.66
C PHE A 300 -8.58 6.66 -13.16
N LEU A 301 -7.81 7.38 -13.98
CA LEU A 301 -7.86 7.27 -15.43
C LEU A 301 -7.51 5.84 -15.90
N MET A 302 -6.47 5.23 -15.31
CA MET A 302 -6.14 3.82 -15.55
C MET A 302 -7.31 2.90 -15.16
N LEU A 303 -7.92 3.09 -13.98
CA LEU A 303 -9.06 2.27 -13.53
C LEU A 303 -10.28 2.43 -14.43
N LEU A 304 -10.57 3.64 -14.91
CA LEU A 304 -11.67 3.92 -15.83
C LEU A 304 -11.51 3.13 -17.13
N ILE A 305 -10.33 3.16 -17.74
CA ILE A 305 -10.04 2.37 -18.96
C ILE A 305 -10.09 0.88 -18.66
N ALA A 306 -9.51 0.46 -17.53
CA ALA A 306 -9.35 -0.95 -17.21
C ALA A 306 -10.68 -1.64 -16.90
N ASN A 307 -11.61 -0.95 -16.21
CA ASN A 307 -12.81 -1.55 -15.65
C ASN A 307 -14.09 -1.12 -16.38
N TYR A 308 -14.05 -0.02 -17.15
CA TYR A 308 -15.20 0.53 -17.88
C TYR A 308 -14.87 0.74 -19.37
N ALA A 309 -14.06 -0.15 -19.94
CA ALA A 309 -13.57 -0.06 -21.33
C ALA A 309 -14.70 0.16 -22.36
N ASP A 310 -15.84 -0.53 -22.21
CA ASP A 310 -16.97 -0.39 -23.13
C ASP A 310 -17.59 1.01 -23.07
N LYS A 311 -17.68 1.59 -21.87
CA LYS A 311 -18.18 2.96 -21.67
C LYS A 311 -17.20 3.98 -22.24
N VAL A 312 -15.89 3.76 -22.05
CA VAL A 312 -14.84 4.61 -22.64
C VAL A 312 -14.89 4.55 -24.16
N LYS A 313 -14.94 3.35 -24.76
CA LYS A 313 -15.06 3.20 -26.23
C LYS A 313 -16.30 3.88 -26.79
N LYS A 314 -17.42 3.82 -26.06
CA LYS A 314 -18.69 4.41 -26.49
C LYS A 314 -18.71 5.93 -26.38
N TYR A 315 -18.25 6.50 -25.27
CA TYR A 315 -18.45 7.91 -24.95
C TYR A 315 -17.19 8.79 -25.10
N ASN A 316 -15.98 8.19 -25.12
CA ASN A 316 -14.71 8.89 -25.28
C ASN A 316 -13.62 7.97 -25.88
N PRO A 317 -13.78 7.54 -27.14
CA PRO A 317 -12.87 6.57 -27.77
C PRO A 317 -11.44 7.09 -27.88
N GLU A 318 -11.26 8.40 -28.03
CA GLU A 318 -9.95 9.05 -28.16
C GLU A 318 -9.12 8.99 -26.88
N LEU A 319 -9.78 8.86 -25.71
CA LEU A 319 -9.10 8.76 -24.42
C LEU A 319 -8.10 7.61 -24.38
N ILE A 320 -8.43 6.45 -24.94
CA ILE A 320 -7.55 5.27 -24.94
C ILE A 320 -6.23 5.57 -25.64
N THR A 321 -6.28 6.34 -26.73
CA THR A 321 -5.11 6.72 -27.53
C THR A 321 -4.33 7.85 -26.83
N ASN A 322 -5.03 8.85 -26.28
CA ASN A 322 -4.42 10.04 -25.71
C ASN A 322 -3.81 9.81 -24.32
N ILE A 323 -4.35 8.89 -23.52
CA ILE A 323 -3.86 8.66 -22.15
C ILE A 323 -2.44 8.13 -22.08
N LYS A 324 -1.96 7.48 -23.16
CA LYS A 324 -0.57 7.04 -23.28
C LYS A 324 0.40 8.23 -23.21
N ASN A 325 -0.07 9.43 -23.56
CA ASN A 325 0.68 10.68 -23.48
C ASN A 325 0.40 11.46 -22.18
N GLU A 326 -0.75 11.22 -21.52
CA GLU A 326 -1.14 11.94 -20.30
C GLU A 326 -0.61 11.29 -19.00
N ILE A 327 -0.39 9.98 -18.99
CA ILE A 327 0.14 9.28 -17.81
C ILE A 327 1.65 9.42 -17.80
N ALA A 328 2.18 10.21 -16.86
CA ALA A 328 3.62 10.37 -16.69
C ALA A 328 4.22 9.25 -15.80
N ASN A 329 3.40 8.59 -14.99
CA ASN A 329 3.87 7.50 -14.13
C ASN A 329 4.19 6.23 -14.95
N VAL A 330 5.48 5.92 -15.05
CA VAL A 330 6.01 4.76 -15.78
C VAL A 330 5.45 3.42 -15.29
N GLN A 331 5.14 3.29 -13.99
CA GLN A 331 4.57 2.05 -13.44
C GLN A 331 3.13 1.84 -13.95
N ILE A 332 2.33 2.92 -13.96
CA ILE A 332 0.95 2.90 -14.48
C ILE A 332 0.96 2.68 -16.01
N LEU A 333 1.85 3.36 -16.75
CA LEU A 333 2.02 3.16 -18.19
C LEU A 333 2.37 1.70 -18.53
N ASN A 334 3.30 1.10 -17.79
CA ASN A 334 3.70 -0.29 -18.00
C ASN A 334 2.56 -1.27 -17.69
N ALA A 335 1.69 -0.95 -16.74
CA ALA A 335 0.49 -1.74 -16.45
C ALA A 335 -0.58 -1.65 -17.55
N LEU A 336 -0.63 -0.53 -18.29
CA LEU A 336 -1.55 -0.31 -19.42
C LEU A 336 -1.05 -0.90 -20.74
N ARG A 337 0.27 -0.94 -20.99
CA ARG A 337 0.87 -1.47 -22.24
C ARG A 337 0.83 -2.99 -22.37
N LYS A 338 0.56 -3.71 -21.27
CA LYS A 338 0.52 -5.19 -21.21
C LYS A 338 -0.89 -5.77 -21.39
N LYS A 339 -1.86 -4.94 -21.79
CA LYS A 339 -3.21 -5.30 -22.22
C LYS A 339 -3.33 -4.96 -23.70
#